data_AF-A0A932NNH3-F1
#
_entry.id   AF-A0A932NNH3-F1
#
_cell.length_a   1.000
_cell.length_b   1.000
_cell.length_c   1.000
_cell.angle_alpha   90.00
_cell.angle_beta   90.00
_cell.angle_gamma   90.00
#
_symmetry.space_group_name_H-M   'P 1'
#
loop_
_entity.id
_entity.type
_entity.pdbx_description
1 polymer ?
#
loop_
_entity_poly.entity_id
_entity_poly.type
_entity_poly.pdbx_seq_one_letter_code
_entity_poly.pdbx_strand_id
1 'polypeptide(L)'
;MNITKLTEQYISEHPSIKDCLKNGLINYSSLSRLIASDLSLSLEKKFDAILIACRRFRKKLKKEDTQERKILSILKQSKIEIKNKIIAIVLEKDIFSGNLITL
;
A
#
# COMPACT_ATOMS: atom_id res chain seq x y z
N MET A 1 -19.80 15.55 6.36
CA MET A 1 -18.84 14.46 6.07
C MET A 1 -19.41 13.53 5.02
N ASN A 2 -18.75 13.34 3.87
CA ASN A 2 -19.25 12.49 2.78
C ASN A 2 -18.70 11.06 2.92
N ILE A 3 -19.56 10.13 3.34
CA ILE A 3 -19.20 8.71 3.59
C ILE A 3 -18.67 8.02 2.34
N THR A 4 -19.17 8.40 1.15
CA THR A 4 -18.66 7.82 -0.10
C THR A 4 -17.20 8.18 -0.28
N LYS A 5 -16.84 9.48 -0.17
CA LYS A 5 -15.44 9.92 -0.32
C LYS A 5 -14.52 9.27 0.70
N LEU A 6 -14.94 9.18 1.96
CA LEU A 6 -14.16 8.51 3.00
C LEU A 6 -13.93 7.03 2.72
N THR A 7 -14.97 6.33 2.27
CA THR A 7 -14.87 4.92 1.90
C THR A 7 -13.91 4.73 0.72
N GLU A 8 -14.02 5.58 -0.31
CA GLU A 8 -13.13 5.55 -1.48
C GLU A 8 -11.68 5.86 -1.10
N GLN A 9 -11.47 6.83 -0.21
CA GLN A 9 -10.15 7.19 0.30
C GLN A 9 -9.53 6.03 1.11
N TYR A 10 -10.25 5.47 2.07
CA TYR A 10 -9.81 4.32 2.86
C TYR A 10 -9.38 3.17 1.93
N ILE A 11 -10.21 2.78 0.96
CA ILE A 11 -9.86 1.70 0.03
C ILE A 11 -8.62 2.07 -0.80
N SER A 12 -8.45 3.34 -1.18
CA SER A 12 -7.30 3.79 -1.97
C SER A 12 -5.98 3.73 -1.20
N GLU A 13 -6.02 3.97 0.11
CA GLU A 13 -4.87 3.91 1.02
C GLU A 13 -4.50 2.47 1.42
N HIS A 14 -5.35 1.49 1.10
CA HIS A 14 -5.12 0.06 1.40
C HIS A 14 -4.99 -0.76 0.10
N PRO A 15 -3.77 -0.86 -0.50
CA PRO A 15 -3.56 -1.53 -1.78
C PRO A 15 -4.08 -2.98 -1.85
N SER A 16 -3.90 -3.76 -0.79
CA SER A 16 -4.37 -5.15 -0.72
C SER A 16 -5.91 -5.25 -0.80
N ILE A 17 -6.61 -4.40 -0.04
CA ILE A 17 -8.08 -4.31 -0.07
C ILE A 17 -8.55 -3.86 -1.45
N LYS A 18 -7.89 -2.84 -2.02
CA LYS A 18 -8.20 -2.33 -3.37
C LYS A 18 -8.06 -3.39 -4.45
N ASP A 19 -6.97 -4.17 -4.41
CA ASP A 19 -6.71 -5.25 -5.35
C ASP A 19 -7.77 -6.36 -5.22
N CYS A 20 -8.09 -6.80 -3.99
CA CYS A 20 -9.14 -7.79 -3.76
C CYS A 20 -10.53 -7.29 -4.17
N LEU A 21 -10.85 -6.01 -3.91
CA LEU A 21 -12.11 -5.38 -4.34
C LEU A 21 -12.23 -5.38 -5.86
N LYS A 22 -11.16 -5.01 -6.56
CA LYS A 22 -11.08 -4.98 -8.02
C LYS A 22 -11.27 -6.36 -8.62
N ASN A 23 -10.64 -7.37 -8.03
CA ASN A 23 -10.75 -8.77 -8.45
C ASN A 23 -12.10 -9.41 -8.07
N GLY A 24 -12.97 -8.72 -7.33
CA GLY A 24 -14.26 -9.24 -6.90
C GLY A 24 -14.16 -10.32 -5.82
N LEU A 25 -13.03 -10.38 -5.11
CA LEU A 25 -12.74 -11.38 -4.06
C LEU A 25 -13.21 -10.91 -2.67
N ILE A 26 -13.71 -9.69 -2.54
CA ILE A 26 -14.12 -9.10 -1.26
C ILE A 26 -15.59 -9.37 -0.94
N ASN A 27 -15.85 -9.72 0.33
CA ASN A 27 -17.17 -9.61 0.94
C ASN A 27 -17.46 -8.15 1.34
N TYR A 28 -18.45 -7.54 0.69
CA TYR A 28 -18.82 -6.14 0.94
C TYR A 28 -19.30 -5.87 2.36
N SER A 29 -20.06 -6.79 2.96
CA SER A 29 -20.56 -6.62 4.33
C SER A 29 -19.42 -6.64 5.34
N SER A 30 -18.47 -7.57 5.19
CA SER A 30 -17.27 -7.61 6.03
C SER A 30 -16.41 -6.36 5.86
N LEU A 31 -16.18 -5.93 4.61
CA LEU A 31 -15.44 -4.69 4.34
C LEU A 31 -16.14 -3.47 4.96
N SER A 32 -17.47 -3.41 4.91
CA SER A 32 -18.22 -2.27 5.46
C SER A 32 -18.11 -2.18 6.98
N ARG A 33 -18.10 -3.32 7.69
CA ARG A 33 -17.87 -3.37 9.14
C ARG A 33 -16.45 -2.94 9.49
N LEU A 34 -15.46 -3.42 8.74
CA LEU A 34 -14.06 -3.02 8.91
C LEU A 34 -13.89 -1.51 8.76
N ILE A 35 -14.37 -0.94 7.66
CA ILE A 35 -14.28 0.51 7.40
C ILE A 35 -14.99 1.33 8.48
N ALA A 36 -16.17 0.90 8.91
CA ALA A 36 -16.89 1.58 9.98
C ALA A 36 -16.12 1.55 11.31
N SER A 37 -15.51 0.41 11.63
CA SER A 37 -14.68 0.24 12.83
C SER A 37 -13.44 1.13 12.78
N ASP A 38 -12.67 1.06 11.69
CA ASP A 38 -11.39 1.77 11.57
C ASP A 38 -11.56 3.29 11.52
N LEU A 39 -12.68 3.78 10.97
CA LEU A 39 -13.00 5.20 10.90
C LEU A 39 -13.85 5.69 12.09
N SER A 40 -14.08 4.85 13.11
CA SER A 40 -14.92 5.16 14.28
C SER A 40 -16.32 5.69 13.90
N LEU A 41 -16.92 5.09 12.87
CA LEU A 41 -18.26 5.43 12.37
C LEU A 41 -19.33 4.56 13.04
N SER A 42 -20.49 5.16 13.31
CA SER A 42 -21.67 4.40 13.75
C SER A 42 -22.08 3.39 12.68
N LEU A 43 -21.83 2.11 12.94
CA LEU A 43 -22.10 1.01 12.02
C LEU A 43 -23.57 0.98 11.61
N GLU A 44 -24.49 1.02 12.57
CA GLU A 44 -25.95 0.98 12.34
C GLU A 44 -26.42 2.07 11.38
N LYS A 45 -25.86 3.27 11.49
CA LYS A 45 -26.27 4.43 10.68
C LYS A 45 -25.57 4.49 9.33
N LYS A 46 -24.39 3.88 9.18
CA LYS A 46 -23.49 4.08 8.02
C LYS A 46 -23.26 2.83 7.19
N PHE A 47 -23.68 1.65 7.65
CA PHE A 47 -23.43 0.38 6.97
C PHE A 47 -23.85 0.39 5.50
N ASP A 48 -25.11 0.72 5.21
CA ASP A 48 -25.62 0.71 3.83
C ASP A 48 -24.89 1.73 2.93
N ALA A 49 -24.58 2.90 3.48
CA ALA A 49 -23.86 3.94 2.75
C ALA A 49 -22.43 3.48 2.38
N ILE A 50 -21.72 2.84 3.32
CA ILE A 50 -20.38 2.28 3.07
C ILE A 50 -20.47 1.14 2.06
N LEU A 51 -21.43 0.23 2.23
CA LEU A 51 -21.64 -0.92 1.36
C LEU A 51 -21.91 -0.51 -0.09
N ILE A 52 -22.80 0.46 -0.29
CA ILE A 52 -23.07 1.03 -1.62
C ILE A 52 -21.85 1.78 -2.16
N ALA A 53 -21.10 2.50 -1.33
CA ALA A 53 -19.87 3.17 -1.75
C ALA A 53 -18.82 2.16 -2.23
N CYS A 54 -18.58 1.05 -1.51
CA CYS A 54 -17.67 -0.01 -1.95
C CYS A 54 -18.08 -0.60 -3.31
N ARG A 55 -19.38 -0.88 -3.51
CA ARG A 55 -19.91 -1.41 -4.78
C ARG A 55 -19.72 -0.43 -5.93
N ARG A 56 -20.02 0.85 -5.71
CA ARG A 56 -19.83 1.92 -6.71
C ARG A 56 -18.35 2.13 -7.03
N PHE A 57 -17.50 2.13 -6.01
CA PHE A 57 -16.07 2.32 -6.19
C PHE A 57 -15.46 1.20 -7.02
N ARG A 58 -15.84 -0.06 -6.79
CA ARG A 58 -15.41 -1.17 -7.66
C ARG A 58 -15.74 -0.93 -9.14
N LYS A 59 -16.93 -0.39 -9.46
CA LYS A 59 -17.31 -0.07 -10.84
C LYS A 59 -16.44 1.04 -11.46
N LYS A 60 -15.88 1.95 -10.65
CA LYS A 60 -14.96 3.00 -11.09
C LYS A 60 -13.53 2.49 -11.29
N LEU A 61 -13.13 1.43 -10.59
CA LEU A 61 -11.79 0.86 -10.72
C LEU A 61 -11.64 0.21 -12.10
N LYS A 62 -10.74 0.78 -12.92
CA LYS A 62 -10.37 0.20 -14.22
C LYS A 62 -9.73 -1.17 -14.02
N LYS A 63 -9.89 -2.06 -15.01
CA LYS A 63 -9.27 -3.40 -15.07
C LYS A 63 -7.75 -3.43 -15.25
N GLU A 64 -7.06 -2.29 -15.23
CA GLU A 64 -5.59 -2.16 -15.36
C GLU A 64 -4.81 -3.03 -14.34
N ASP A 65 -3.47 -3.08 -14.37
CA ASP A 65 -2.71 -3.94 -13.45
C ASP A 65 -2.94 -3.59 -11.96
N THR A 66 -3.04 -4.64 -11.13
CA THR A 66 -3.11 -4.57 -9.66
C THR A 66 -1.80 -4.05 -9.09
N GLN A 67 -1.83 -3.53 -7.85
CA GLN A 67 -0.57 -3.16 -7.19
C GLN A 67 0.34 -4.37 -7.02
N GLU A 68 -0.22 -5.53 -6.71
CA GLU A 68 0.52 -6.80 -6.65
C GLU A 68 1.32 -7.07 -7.93
N ARG A 69 0.71 -6.95 -9.12
CA ARG A 69 1.41 -7.19 -10.39
C ARG A 69 2.57 -6.23 -10.62
N LYS A 70 2.40 -4.97 -10.22
CA LYS A 70 3.47 -3.96 -10.33
C LYS A 70 4.63 -4.26 -9.38
N ILE A 71 4.33 -4.70 -8.15
CA ILE A 71 5.37 -5.14 -7.21
C ILE A 71 6.11 -6.34 -7.80
N LEU A 72 5.38 -7.35 -8.28
CA LEU A 72 5.97 -8.54 -8.89
C LEU A 72 6.80 -8.21 -10.14
N SER A 73 6.40 -7.24 -10.96
CA SER A 73 7.19 -6.83 -12.12
C SER A 73 8.52 -6.21 -11.72
N ILE A 74 8.53 -5.35 -10.70
CA ILE A 74 9.77 -4.76 -10.16
C ILE A 74 10.68 -5.86 -9.61
N LEU A 75 10.13 -6.78 -8.82
CA LEU A 75 10.90 -7.88 -8.26
C LEU A 75 11.48 -8.80 -9.34
N LYS A 76 10.72 -9.10 -10.40
CA LYS A 76 11.20 -9.90 -11.55
C LYS A 76 12.34 -9.23 -12.31
N GLN A 77 12.35 -7.90 -12.37
CA GLN A 77 13.40 -7.12 -13.03
C GLN A 77 14.61 -6.86 -12.12
N SER A 78 14.46 -7.12 -10.81
CA SER A 78 15.52 -6.86 -9.84
C SER A 78 16.57 -7.97 -9.89
N LYS A 79 17.85 -7.59 -9.99
CA LYS A 79 18.98 -8.51 -9.87
C LYS A 79 19.58 -8.35 -8.48
N ILE A 80 19.62 -9.44 -7.72
CA ILE A 80 20.31 -9.46 -6.42
C ILE A 80 21.79 -9.72 -6.69
N GLU A 81 22.64 -8.79 -6.24
CA GLU A 81 24.10 -8.94 -6.28
C GLU A 81 24.61 -8.87 -4.84
N ILE A 82 25.41 -9.86 -4.44
CA ILE A 82 26.07 -9.85 -3.13
C ILE A 82 27.47 -9.28 -3.33
N LYS A 83 27.71 -8.07 -2.81
CA LYS A 83 29.03 -7.44 -2.81
C LYS A 83 29.73 -7.74 -1.48
N ASN A 84 30.71 -8.64 -1.52
CA ASN A 84 31.59 -8.93 -0.39
C ASN A 84 32.78 -7.94 -0.38
N LYS A 85 33.39 -7.74 0.79
CA LYS A 85 34.57 -6.85 0.99
C LYS A 85 34.29 -5.35 0.79
N ILE A 86 33.11 -4.87 1.19
CA ILE A 86 32.84 -3.42 1.31
C ILE A 86 33.20 -2.97 2.73
N ILE A 87 34.04 -1.95 2.84
CA ILE A 87 34.34 -1.26 4.10
C ILE A 87 33.73 0.14 4.01
N ALA A 88 32.86 0.49 4.97
CA ALA A 88 32.32 1.85 5.11
C ALA A 88 32.99 2.52 6.30
N ILE A 89 33.64 3.66 6.07
CA ILE A 89 34.34 4.44 7.10
C ILE A 89 33.73 5.82 7.15
N VAL A 90 33.30 6.25 8.34
CA VAL A 90 32.79 7.60 8.60
C VAL A 90 33.91 8.40 9.28
N LEU A 91 34.25 9.56 8.72
CA LEU A 91 35.36 10.40 9.18
C LEU A 91 34.87 11.82 9.41
N GLU A 92 35.46 12.49 10.40
CA GLU A 92 35.28 13.93 10.58
C GLU A 92 36.04 14.69 9.49
N LYS A 93 35.46 15.81 9.02
CA LYS A 93 35.90 16.55 7.83
C LYS A 93 37.38 17.00 7.87
N ASP A 94 37.93 17.18 9.06
CA ASP A 94 39.23 17.83 9.26
C ASP A 94 40.36 16.82 9.56
N ILE A 95 40.09 15.51 9.48
CA ILE A 95 41.08 14.46 9.71
C ILE A 95 41.62 13.94 8.37
N PHE A 96 42.81 14.42 7.97
CA PHE A 96 43.53 13.87 6.82
C PHE A 96 44.02 12.45 7.15
N SER A 97 43.59 11.49 6.35
CA SER A 97 43.79 10.08 6.64
C SER A 97 44.38 9.38 5.42
N GLY A 98 45.63 9.75 5.11
CA GLY A 98 46.37 9.32 3.92
C GLY A 98 46.64 7.80 3.81
N ASN A 99 46.39 7.02 4.86
CA ASN A 99 46.63 5.57 4.91
C ASN A 99 45.35 4.71 5.04
N LEU A 100 44.16 5.28 4.78
CA LEU A 100 42.88 4.56 4.96
C LEU A 100 42.69 3.35 4.04
N ILE A 101 43.36 3.32 2.89
CA ILE A 101 43.14 2.32 1.84
C ILE A 101 44.28 1.29 1.82
N THR A 102 45.28 1.41 2.69
CA THR A 102 46.49 0.55 2.71
C THR A 102 46.37 -0.69 3.62
N LEU A 103 45.16 -1.07 4.02
CA LEU A 103 44.85 -2.29 4.79
C LEU A 103 44.66 -3.53 3.91
#